data_AF-A0A183DX72-F1
#
_entry.id   AF-A0A183DX72-F1
#
_cell.length_a   1.000
_cell.length_b   1.000
_cell.length_c   1.000
_cell.angle_alpha   90.00
_cell.angle_beta   90.00
_cell.angle_gamma   90.00
#
_symmetry.space_group_name_H-M   'P 1'
#
loop_
_entity.id
_entity.type
_entity.pdbx_description
1 polymer ?
#
loop_
_entity_poly.entity_id
_entity_poly.type
_entity_poly.pdbx_seq_one_letter_code
_entity_poly.pdbx_strand_id
1 'polypeptide(L)'
;LKLRQEGTSKKPLDENSATHLLRHALGGSGSIATQYLRLIELLQLPPHVARRYRDDITIIVVHFDQKYLEAFQEAAGPSQA
;
A
#
# COMPACT_ATOMS: atom_id res chain seq x y z
N LEU A 1 -10.65 14.47 -2.84
CA LEU A 1 -10.18 13.83 -4.11
C LEU A 1 -8.84 14.38 -4.60
N LYS A 2 -8.60 15.71 -4.62
CA LYS A 2 -7.33 16.33 -5.03
C LYS A 2 -6.08 15.79 -4.29
N LEU A 3 -6.15 15.63 -2.97
CA LEU A 3 -5.07 15.06 -2.14
C LEU A 3 -4.62 13.64 -2.56
N ARG A 4 -5.53 12.81 -3.11
CA ARG A 4 -5.19 11.47 -3.60
C ARG A 4 -4.44 11.54 -4.94
N GLN A 5 -4.82 12.50 -5.80
CA GLN A 5 -4.19 12.72 -7.10
C GLN A 5 -2.74 13.22 -6.97
N GLU A 6 -2.46 14.05 -5.97
CA GLU A 6 -1.11 14.56 -5.68
C GLU A 6 -0.14 13.46 -5.18
N GLY A 7 -0.68 12.41 -4.54
CA GLY A 7 0.10 11.24 -4.11
C GLY A 7 0.56 10.34 -5.27
N THR A 8 -0.20 10.33 -6.37
CA THR A 8 0.10 9.52 -7.58
C THR A 8 1.38 9.95 -8.29
N SER A 9 1.84 11.19 -8.09
CA SER A 9 3.04 11.75 -8.72
C SER A 9 4.35 11.36 -8.01
N LYS A 10 4.27 10.74 -6.83
CA LYS A 10 5.46 10.29 -6.10
C LYS A 10 5.76 8.86 -6.52
N LYS A 11 6.92 8.64 -7.13
CA LYS A 11 7.45 7.30 -7.34
C LYS A 11 7.44 6.58 -5.98
N PRO A 12 6.74 5.44 -5.84
CA PRO A 12 6.74 4.71 -4.59
C PRO A 12 8.19 4.33 -4.27
N LEU A 13 8.59 4.56 -3.01
CA LEU A 13 9.95 4.23 -2.55
C LEU A 13 10.26 2.75 -2.77
N ASP A 14 9.25 1.92 -2.54
CA ASP A 14 9.31 0.48 -2.67
C ASP A 14 8.73 0.07 -4.04
N GLU A 15 9.42 -0.82 -4.75
CA GLU A 15 8.98 -1.27 -6.08
C GLU A 15 7.67 -2.07 -6.01
N ASN A 16 7.45 -2.79 -4.93
CA ASN A 16 6.23 -3.55 -4.69
C ASN A 16 5.27 -2.75 -3.79
N SER A 17 4.04 -2.51 -4.27
CA SER A 17 3.04 -1.76 -3.50
C SER A 17 2.64 -2.44 -2.20
N ALA A 18 2.63 -3.78 -2.14
CA ALA A 18 2.33 -4.51 -0.92
C ALA A 18 3.43 -4.34 0.13
N THR A 19 4.71 -4.36 -0.27
CA THR A 19 5.81 -4.10 0.67
C THR A 19 5.82 -2.66 1.16
N HIS A 20 5.42 -1.70 0.32
CA HIS A 20 5.19 -0.31 0.73
C HIS A 20 4.16 -0.19 1.85
N LEU A 21 3.02 -0.88 1.69
CA LEU A 21 1.96 -0.92 2.69
C LEU A 21 2.43 -1.62 3.97
N LEU A 22 3.17 -2.72 3.87
CA LEU A 22 3.73 -3.43 5.01
C LEU A 22 4.69 -2.53 5.83
N ARG A 23 5.60 -1.82 5.14
CA ARG A 23 6.54 -0.87 5.76
C ARG A 23 5.79 0.22 6.52
N HIS A 24 4.71 0.76 5.96
CA HIS A 24 3.88 1.77 6.62
C HIS A 24 3.08 1.20 7.79
N ALA A 25 2.51 0.01 7.65
CA ALA A 25 1.71 -0.62 8.70
C ALA A 25 2.54 -0.89 9.97
N LEU A 26 3.79 -1.33 9.81
CA LEU A 26 4.69 -1.62 10.92
C LEU A 26 5.52 -0.40 11.37
N GLY A 27 5.94 0.46 10.44
CA GLY A 27 6.76 1.65 10.75
C GLY A 27 5.96 2.85 11.27
N GLY A 28 4.65 2.87 11.03
CA GLY A 28 3.74 3.95 11.43
C GLY A 28 3.99 5.27 10.67
N SER A 29 3.53 6.37 11.25
CA SER A 29 3.76 7.72 10.73
C SER A 29 5.14 8.25 11.11
N GLY A 30 5.74 9.07 10.25
CA GLY A 30 7.00 9.76 10.50
C GLY A 30 7.88 9.85 9.27
N SER A 31 9.15 10.23 9.47
CA SER A 31 10.15 10.20 8.40
C SER A 31 10.42 8.76 7.95
N ILE A 32 10.93 8.60 6.73
CA ILE A 32 11.31 7.27 6.19
C ILE A 32 12.32 6.58 7.12
N ALA A 33 13.32 7.31 7.63
CA ALA A 33 14.31 6.78 8.55
C ALA A 33 13.68 6.23 9.84
N THR A 34 12.77 6.99 10.46
CA THR A 34 12.05 6.54 11.67
C THR A 34 11.20 5.31 11.41
N GLN A 35 10.55 5.24 10.26
CA GLN A 35 9.75 4.06 9.88
C GLN A 35 10.62 2.82 9.72
N TYR A 36 11.79 2.93 9.08
CA TYR A 36 12.73 1.81 8.97
C TYR A 36 13.28 1.36 10.32
N LEU A 37 13.62 2.29 11.22
CA LEU A 37 14.10 1.93 12.56
C LEU A 37 13.08 1.10 13.34
N ARG A 38 11.82 1.55 13.37
CA ARG A 38 10.72 0.80 14.03
C ARG A 38 10.44 -0.53 13.36
N LEU A 39 10.48 -0.57 12.02
CA LEU A 39 10.32 -1.82 11.27
C LEU A 39 11.41 -2.83 11.66
N ILE A 40 12.68 -2.39 11.74
CA ILE A 40 13.80 -3.22 12.15
C ILE A 40 13.58 -3.76 13.57
N GLU A 41 13.23 -2.88 14.53
CA GLU A 41 12.94 -3.27 15.92
C GLU A 41 11.84 -4.34 16.00
N LEU A 42 10.73 -4.15 15.27
CA LEU A 42 9.64 -5.11 15.24
C LEU A 42 10.06 -6.44 14.60
N LEU A 43 10.76 -6.42 13.48
CA LEU A 43 11.16 -7.64 12.76
C LEU A 43 12.20 -8.46 13.52
N GLN A 44 13.05 -7.82 14.34
CA GLN A 44 14.05 -8.50 15.17
C GLN A 44 13.47 -9.15 16.44
N LEU A 45 12.18 -8.92 16.76
CA LEU A 45 11.55 -9.55 17.93
C LEU A 45 11.58 -11.09 17.80
N PRO A 46 11.94 -11.81 18.88
CA PRO A 46 11.89 -13.27 18.90
C PRO A 46 10.50 -13.82 18.54
N PRO A 47 10.38 -15.00 17.91
CA PRO A 47 9.10 -15.53 17.44
C PRO A 47 8.01 -15.62 18.51
N HIS A 48 8.38 -15.93 19.75
CA HIS A 48 7.46 -16.04 20.89
C HIS A 48 6.97 -14.68 21.43
N VAL A 49 7.66 -13.58 21.08
CA VAL A 49 7.31 -12.21 21.48
C VAL A 49 6.66 -11.45 20.33
N ALA A 50 7.06 -11.73 19.08
CA ALA A 50 6.59 -11.04 17.87
C ALA A 50 5.07 -10.97 17.78
N ARG A 51 4.35 -12.07 18.10
CA ARG A 51 2.88 -12.13 18.09
C ARG A 51 2.18 -11.18 19.07
N ARG A 52 2.89 -10.63 20.06
CA ARG A 52 2.33 -9.60 20.97
C ARG A 52 2.33 -8.20 20.34
N TYR A 53 3.19 -7.96 19.35
CA TYR A 53 3.39 -6.65 18.73
C TYR A 53 2.82 -6.57 17.32
N ARG A 54 2.70 -7.70 16.62
CA ARG A 54 2.06 -7.81 15.32
C ARG A 54 1.36 -9.16 15.19
N ASP A 55 0.31 -9.20 14.41
CA ASP A 55 -0.29 -10.47 13.96
C ASP A 55 0.22 -10.84 12.56
N ASP A 56 -0.31 -11.91 11.98
CA ASP A 56 -0.05 -12.31 10.60
C ASP A 56 -0.66 -11.27 9.62
N ILE A 57 0.17 -10.68 8.74
CA ILE A 57 -0.26 -9.65 7.78
C ILE A 57 -0.18 -10.21 6.37
N THR A 58 -1.32 -10.23 5.67
CA THR A 58 -1.41 -10.59 4.24
C THR A 58 -1.96 -9.41 3.45
N ILE A 59 -1.29 -9.04 2.36
CA ILE A 59 -1.65 -7.89 1.53
C ILE A 59 -1.70 -8.33 0.07
N ILE A 60 -2.82 -8.04 -0.60
CA ILE A 60 -2.99 -8.22 -2.05
C ILE A 60 -3.31 -6.85 -2.64
N VAL A 61 -2.48 -6.41 -3.60
CA VAL A 61 -2.70 -5.15 -4.32
C VAL A 61 -3.02 -5.49 -5.77
N VAL A 62 -4.24 -5.15 -6.19
CA VAL A 62 -4.69 -5.31 -7.58
C VAL A 62 -4.64 -3.95 -8.26
N HIS A 63 -3.82 -3.85 -9.31
CA HIS A 63 -3.77 -2.67 -10.17
C HIS A 63 -4.67 -2.93 -11.37
N PHE A 64 -5.72 -2.12 -11.51
CA PHE A 64 -6.58 -2.18 -12.68
C PHE A 64 -6.02 -1.29 -13.80
N ASP A 65 -6.12 -1.78 -15.04
CA ASP A 65 -5.81 -0.95 -16.20
C ASP A 65 -6.95 0.06 -16.40
N GLN A 66 -6.67 1.31 -16.01
CA GLN A 66 -7.62 2.40 -16.11
C GLN A 66 -8.06 2.65 -17.56
N LYS A 67 -7.16 2.50 -18.54
CA LYS A 67 -7.50 2.73 -19.97
C LYS A 67 -8.46 1.66 -20.47
N TYR A 68 -8.24 0.41 -20.06
CA TYR A 68 -9.14 -0.69 -20.38
C TYR A 68 -10.53 -0.44 -19.79
N LEU A 69 -10.62 0.00 -18.54
CA LEU A 69 -11.89 0.26 -17.87
C LEU A 69 -12.66 1.43 -18.52
N GLU A 70 -11.95 2.50 -18.89
CA GLU A 70 -12.54 3.66 -19.60
C GLU A 70 -13.06 3.25 -20.98
N ALA A 71 -12.25 2.52 -21.77
CA ALA A 71 -12.66 2.01 -23.07
C ALA A 71 -13.85 1.03 -22.96
N PHE A 72 -13.88 0.20 -21.92
CA PHE A 72 -14.99 -0.70 -21.64
C PHE A 72 -16.28 0.06 -21.33
N GLN A 73 -16.21 1.15 -20.54
CA GLN A 73 -17.37 1.99 -20.26
C GLN A 73 -17.89 2.72 -21.51
N GLU A 74 -17.00 3.18 -22.38
CA GLU A 74 -17.38 3.82 -23.64
C GLU A 74 -18.02 2.80 -24.61
N ALA A 75 -17.47 1.60 -24.69
CA ALA A 75 -18.00 0.50 -25.52
C ALA A 75 -19.32 -0.08 -24.99
N ALA A 76 -19.57 -0.01 -23.67
CA ALA A 76 -20.81 -0.48 -23.06
C ALA A 76 -22.02 0.42 -23.38
N GLY A 77 -21.81 1.60 -23.98
CA GLY A 77 -22.86 2.58 -24.29
C GLY A 77 -23.48 3.19 -23.03
N PRO A 78 -24.23 4.30 -23.15
CA PRO A 78 -24.93 4.86 -21.99
C PRO A 78 -25.93 3.82 -21.48
N SER A 79 -25.69 3.32 -20.26
CA SER A 79 -26.71 2.60 -19.50
C SER A 79 -27.96 3.46 -19.51
N GLN A 80 -29.02 2.98 -20.16
CA GLN A 80 -30.34 3.61 -20.05
C GLN A 80 -30.77 3.51 -18.60
N ALA A 81 -30.54 4.59 -17.86
CA ALA A 81 -31.10 4.84 -16.54
C ALA A 81 -32.27 5.82 -16.71
#